data_AF-F4PIS6-F1
#
_entry.id   AF-F4PIS6-F1
#
_cell.length_a   1.000
_cell.length_b   1.000
_cell.length_c   1.000
_cell.angle_alpha   90.00
_cell.angle_beta   90.00
_cell.angle_gamma   90.00
#
_symmetry.space_group_name_H-M   'P 1'
#
loop_
_entity.id
_entity.type
_entity.pdbx_description
1 polymer ?
#
loop_
_entity_poly.entity_id
_entity_poly.type
_entity_poly.pdbx_seq_one_letter_code
_entity_poly.pdbx_strand_id
1 'polypeptide(L)'
;MSHLIVIVVAVLMLLLFYISPIHCENYPQGARVWETSEGGNGHGYIGLLSTLTIKNAENECLAYGSSRNSTFRSYLVALDSKQECDFIRTYYWNPPVWVSGKDIRGNGNYTYSSGPATNQPLFNMYSGQCWGYCPFEAGEPSLTPAEDNIYIRGPTSNFNTADVLDVASSICELQPISEVYIPSIGTNGGSITINNLSQFNIQTINITFSNPTKQLEKSCQITSKQGTSVTCTVPPLSGLRNVTVQDDSGVSSTHYAWQPYPPFIKAVYPSFTANGLVTLIGDNFGDNTNNTVAVSVSTSNIPCHITFVSSNQIFCKLESSRVGHNKLLPISISVDDVYTQTFKPYILCDKQFEYIQPFYLVENEKVNRLMIDKVTMGATPNAPYIGAIESEEIYQCFNQSLNIKDFPTLDFGKVYHATK
;
A
#
# COMPACT_ATOMS: atom_id res chain seq x y z
N MET A 1 -50.78 21.73 -16.29
CA MET A 1 -49.90 20.64 -15.79
C MET A 1 -48.85 20.20 -16.81
N SER A 2 -49.14 20.11 -18.11
CA SER A 2 -48.17 19.67 -19.13
C SER A 2 -46.94 20.59 -19.31
N HIS A 3 -47.14 21.92 -19.34
CA HIS A 3 -46.02 22.86 -19.55
C HIS A 3 -45.00 22.88 -18.40
N LEU A 4 -45.45 22.71 -17.15
CA LEU A 4 -44.55 22.69 -16.00
C LEU A 4 -43.65 21.44 -16.01
N ILE A 5 -44.20 20.28 -16.37
CA ILE A 5 -43.44 19.02 -16.48
C ILE A 5 -42.38 19.14 -17.59
N VAL A 6 -42.72 19.73 -18.74
CA VAL A 6 -41.76 19.93 -19.84
C VAL A 6 -40.63 20.87 -19.45
N ILE A 7 -40.93 21.96 -18.72
CA ILE A 7 -39.89 22.89 -18.24
C ILE A 7 -38.99 22.21 -17.20
N VAL A 8 -39.57 21.45 -16.25
CA VAL A 8 -38.77 20.72 -15.23
C VAL A 8 -37.89 19.67 -15.88
N VAL A 9 -38.39 18.90 -16.85
CA VAL A 9 -37.60 17.90 -17.59
C VAL A 9 -36.53 18.56 -18.45
N ALA A 10 -36.82 19.67 -19.11
CA ALA A 10 -35.84 20.41 -19.91
C ALA A 10 -34.72 21.00 -19.02
N VAL A 11 -35.07 21.55 -17.85
CA VAL A 11 -34.09 22.06 -16.87
C VAL A 11 -33.28 20.93 -16.27
N LEU A 12 -33.88 19.77 -15.94
CA LEU A 12 -33.17 18.58 -15.47
C LEU A 12 -32.22 18.02 -16.54
N MET A 13 -32.67 17.95 -17.80
CA MET A 13 -31.81 17.54 -18.92
C MET A 13 -30.68 18.54 -19.14
N LEU A 14 -30.96 19.86 -19.10
CA LEU A 14 -29.94 20.90 -19.24
C LEU A 14 -28.95 20.87 -18.07
N LEU A 15 -29.41 20.60 -16.84
CA LEU A 15 -28.56 20.38 -15.67
C LEU A 15 -27.73 19.10 -15.86
N LEU A 16 -28.30 17.99 -16.33
CA LEU A 16 -27.55 16.77 -16.66
C LEU A 16 -26.49 17.02 -17.75
N PHE A 17 -26.75 17.91 -18.72
CA PHE A 17 -25.76 18.37 -19.70
C PHE A 17 -24.76 19.38 -19.13
N TYR A 18 -25.11 20.17 -18.11
CA TYR A 18 -24.17 21.06 -17.41
C TYR A 18 -23.33 20.35 -16.35
N ILE A 19 -23.79 19.19 -15.88
CA ILE A 19 -23.01 18.19 -15.16
C ILE A 19 -22.24 17.31 -16.17
N SER A 20 -22.06 17.77 -17.43
CA SER A 20 -20.99 17.24 -18.29
C SER A 20 -19.75 17.17 -17.42
N PRO A 21 -19.17 15.97 -17.25
CA PRO A 21 -18.20 15.76 -16.21
C PRO A 21 -17.10 16.79 -16.40
N ILE A 22 -16.71 17.45 -15.32
CA ILE A 22 -15.54 18.35 -15.25
C ILE A 22 -14.25 17.64 -15.74
N HIS A 23 -14.35 16.38 -16.17
CA HIS A 23 -13.32 15.45 -16.56
C HIS A 23 -12.98 15.45 -18.07
N CYS A 24 -13.53 16.37 -18.87
CA CYS A 24 -12.93 16.62 -20.19
C CYS A 24 -11.64 17.45 -20.04
N GLU A 25 -10.69 16.95 -19.25
CA GLU A 25 -9.35 17.50 -19.25
C GLU A 25 -8.70 17.16 -20.59
N ASN A 26 -8.13 18.17 -21.22
CA ASN A 26 -7.33 17.99 -22.43
C ASN A 26 -5.98 17.38 -22.03
N TYR A 27 -5.99 16.09 -21.69
CA TYR A 27 -4.76 15.34 -21.47
C TYR A 27 -3.91 15.33 -22.75
N PRO A 28 -2.57 15.34 -22.62
CA PRO A 28 -1.68 15.26 -23.76
C PRO A 28 -1.92 13.97 -24.56
N GLN A 29 -1.72 14.06 -25.88
CA GLN A 29 -1.85 12.90 -26.76
C GLN A 29 -0.96 11.75 -26.28
N GLY A 30 -1.56 10.57 -26.10
CA GLY A 30 -0.86 9.37 -25.61
C GLY A 30 -1.07 9.06 -24.13
N ALA A 31 -1.68 9.99 -23.36
CA ALA A 31 -2.13 9.68 -22.01
C ALA A 31 -3.23 8.62 -22.02
N ARG A 32 -3.18 7.70 -21.05
CA ARG A 32 -4.24 6.72 -20.75
C ARG A 32 -4.98 7.20 -19.51
N VAL A 33 -6.28 7.42 -19.64
CA VAL A 33 -7.12 7.87 -18.53
C VAL A 33 -7.74 6.67 -17.85
N TRP A 34 -7.66 6.60 -16.53
CA TRP A 34 -8.39 5.59 -15.77
C TRP A 34 -9.79 6.12 -15.45
N GLU A 35 -10.72 5.88 -16.36
CA GLU A 35 -12.06 6.47 -16.30
C GLU A 35 -12.82 6.14 -15.01
N THR A 36 -13.44 7.15 -14.40
CA THR A 36 -14.23 6.98 -13.17
C THR A 36 -15.46 6.08 -13.39
N SER A 37 -15.98 6.04 -14.61
CA SER A 37 -17.05 5.13 -15.02
C SER A 37 -16.65 3.64 -15.00
N GLU A 38 -15.34 3.36 -15.01
CA GLU A 38 -14.75 2.01 -14.91
C GLU A 38 -14.19 1.75 -13.50
N GLY A 39 -14.53 2.61 -12.53
CA GLY A 39 -14.03 2.52 -11.15
C GLY A 39 -12.65 3.14 -10.94
N GLY A 40 -12.17 3.94 -11.89
CA GLY A 40 -10.90 4.66 -11.77
C GLY A 40 -10.95 5.98 -11.04
N ASN A 41 -9.78 6.61 -10.92
CA ASN A 41 -9.59 7.91 -10.28
C ASN A 41 -9.74 9.11 -11.24
N GLY A 42 -9.91 8.86 -12.54
CA GLY A 42 -9.99 9.90 -13.55
C GLY A 42 -8.65 10.52 -13.92
N HIS A 43 -7.52 10.01 -13.40
CA HIS A 43 -6.20 10.54 -13.71
C HIS A 43 -5.74 10.05 -15.09
N GLY A 44 -4.90 10.85 -15.74
CA GLY A 44 -4.16 10.45 -16.93
C GLY A 44 -2.79 9.86 -16.57
N TYR A 45 -2.32 8.90 -17.34
CA TYR A 45 -1.00 8.29 -17.17
C TYR A 45 -0.23 8.30 -18.49
N ILE A 46 1.04 8.67 -18.47
CA ILE A 46 1.91 8.67 -19.65
C ILE A 46 3.26 8.04 -19.35
N GLY A 47 3.67 7.05 -20.15
CA GLY A 47 4.97 6.40 -20.06
C GLY A 47 6.03 7.12 -20.90
N LEU A 48 7.24 7.27 -20.35
CA LEU A 48 8.38 7.93 -21.01
C LEU A 48 9.53 6.92 -21.23
N LEU A 49 9.98 6.79 -22.47
CA LEU A 49 11.01 5.82 -22.91
C LEU A 49 12.37 6.50 -23.15
N SER A 50 12.93 7.19 -22.16
CA SER A 50 14.28 7.80 -22.29
C SER A 50 14.91 8.28 -20.98
N THR A 51 14.35 7.93 -19.84
CA THR A 51 14.78 8.51 -18.56
C THR A 51 15.95 7.74 -17.99
N LEU A 52 17.16 8.29 -18.06
CA LEU A 52 18.36 7.63 -17.50
C LEU A 52 18.51 7.79 -15.99
N THR A 53 17.85 8.77 -15.38
CA THR A 53 17.93 9.02 -13.93
C THR A 53 16.58 9.40 -13.34
N ILE A 54 16.39 9.10 -12.05
CA ILE A 54 15.18 9.49 -11.30
C ILE A 54 14.93 11.01 -11.36
N LYS A 55 15.98 11.83 -11.26
CA LYS A 55 15.87 13.29 -11.34
C LYS A 55 15.40 13.76 -12.72
N ASN A 56 15.85 13.12 -13.79
CA ASN A 56 15.38 13.43 -15.13
C ASN A 56 13.91 13.01 -15.30
N ALA A 57 13.53 11.84 -14.79
CA ALA A 57 12.14 11.39 -14.80
C ALA A 57 11.21 12.38 -14.07
N GLU A 58 11.58 12.81 -12.86
CA GLU A 58 10.82 13.81 -12.11
C GLU A 58 10.68 15.14 -12.89
N ASN A 59 11.77 15.65 -13.47
CA ASN A 59 11.75 16.88 -14.24
C ASN A 59 10.90 16.76 -15.52
N GLU A 60 11.00 15.64 -16.23
CA GLU A 60 10.21 15.37 -17.44
C GLU A 60 8.72 15.27 -17.11
N CYS A 61 8.36 14.57 -16.02
CA CYS A 61 6.99 14.53 -15.56
C CYS A 61 6.46 15.92 -15.17
N LEU A 62 7.22 16.71 -14.42
CA LEU A 62 6.82 18.08 -14.06
C LEU A 62 6.60 18.98 -15.29
N ALA A 63 7.36 18.77 -16.36
CA ALA A 63 7.25 19.57 -17.58
C ALA A 63 5.87 19.46 -18.26
N TYR A 64 5.19 18.30 -18.20
CA TYR A 64 3.85 18.12 -18.77
C TYR A 64 2.79 19.02 -18.13
N GLY A 65 2.89 19.27 -16.82
CA GLY A 65 1.95 20.12 -16.08
C GLY A 65 2.37 21.59 -15.97
N SER A 66 3.49 21.98 -16.59
CA SER A 66 4.10 23.32 -16.40
C SER A 66 3.50 24.42 -17.29
N SER A 67 2.61 24.10 -18.22
CA SER A 67 1.93 25.10 -19.06
C SER A 67 1.05 26.01 -18.20
N ARG A 68 1.07 27.33 -18.45
CA ARG A 68 0.21 28.30 -17.75
C ARG A 68 -1.29 28.01 -17.90
N ASN A 69 -1.66 27.30 -18.97
CA ASN A 69 -3.04 26.92 -19.28
C ASN A 69 -3.32 25.44 -18.98
N SER A 70 -2.42 24.75 -18.26
CA SER A 70 -2.64 23.36 -17.87
C SER A 70 -3.83 23.28 -16.90
N THR A 71 -4.74 22.31 -17.12
CA THR A 71 -5.81 21.99 -16.15
C THR A 71 -5.38 20.92 -15.15
N PHE A 72 -4.26 20.25 -15.41
CA PHE A 72 -3.70 19.21 -14.57
C PHE A 72 -2.29 19.57 -14.07
N ARG A 73 -1.88 18.93 -12.98
CA ARG A 73 -0.50 18.82 -12.52
C ARG A 73 0.07 17.50 -13.02
N SER A 74 1.38 17.44 -13.21
CA SER A 74 2.04 16.20 -13.61
C SER A 74 3.25 15.94 -12.75
N TYR A 75 3.46 14.69 -12.36
CA TYR A 75 4.55 14.25 -11.49
C TYR A 75 4.80 12.74 -11.70
N LEU A 76 5.85 12.21 -11.10
CA LEU A 76 6.17 10.79 -11.18
C LEU A 76 5.10 9.99 -10.44
N VAL A 77 4.51 8.97 -11.05
CA VAL A 77 3.28 8.32 -10.54
C VAL A 77 3.42 7.87 -9.08
N ALA A 78 2.41 8.21 -8.26
CA ALA A 78 2.36 7.84 -6.85
C ALA A 78 1.29 6.77 -6.63
N LEU A 79 1.69 5.50 -6.72
CA LEU A 79 0.75 4.39 -6.62
C LEU A 79 0.18 4.25 -5.20
N ASP A 80 -1.11 4.54 -5.07
CA ASP A 80 -1.80 4.52 -3.78
C ASP A 80 -2.64 3.25 -3.56
N SER A 81 -2.96 2.54 -4.65
CA SER A 81 -3.89 1.42 -4.66
C SER A 81 -3.46 0.33 -5.64
N LYS A 82 -3.94 -0.90 -5.38
CA LYS A 82 -3.68 -2.05 -6.24
C LYS A 82 -4.34 -1.87 -7.61
N GLN A 83 -5.54 -1.31 -7.63
CA GLN A 83 -6.37 -1.11 -8.82
C GLN A 83 -5.70 -0.13 -9.78
N GLU A 84 -5.12 0.95 -9.24
CA GLU A 84 -4.32 1.89 -10.03
C GLU A 84 -3.11 1.20 -10.67
N CYS A 85 -2.36 0.42 -9.88
CA CYS A 85 -1.23 -0.34 -10.40
C CYS A 85 -1.65 -1.36 -11.46
N ASP A 86 -2.77 -2.07 -11.24
CA ASP A 86 -3.32 -3.02 -12.20
C ASP A 86 -3.76 -2.32 -13.51
N PHE A 87 -4.33 -1.12 -13.44
CA PHE A 87 -4.68 -0.31 -14.62
C PHE A 87 -3.42 0.08 -15.40
N ILE A 88 -2.44 0.69 -14.73
CA ILE A 88 -1.17 1.13 -15.36
C ILE A 88 -0.44 -0.05 -15.99
N ARG A 89 -0.47 -1.22 -15.34
CA ARG A 89 0.13 -2.46 -15.83
C ARG A 89 -0.36 -2.86 -17.22
N THR A 90 -1.61 -2.57 -17.55
CA THR A 90 -2.14 -2.96 -18.86
C THR A 90 -1.45 -2.23 -20.03
N TYR A 91 -0.74 -1.13 -19.77
CA TYR A 91 -0.16 -0.27 -20.80
C TYR A 91 1.37 -0.07 -20.73
N TYR A 92 1.98 -0.03 -19.54
CA TYR A 92 3.31 0.57 -19.37
C TYR A 92 4.38 -0.35 -18.74
N TRP A 93 4.33 -1.64 -19.03
CA TRP A 93 4.94 -2.64 -18.15
C TRP A 93 6.32 -3.18 -18.53
N ASN A 94 6.85 -2.77 -19.67
CA ASN A 94 8.16 -3.21 -20.12
C ASN A 94 8.75 -2.09 -20.98
N PRO A 95 9.89 -1.49 -20.59
CA PRO A 95 10.88 -1.90 -19.58
C PRO A 95 10.55 -1.51 -18.11
N PRO A 96 11.44 -1.74 -17.12
CA PRO A 96 11.25 -1.23 -15.75
C PRO A 96 10.99 0.29 -15.72
N VAL A 97 10.15 0.73 -14.79
CA VAL A 97 9.65 2.12 -14.71
C VAL A 97 9.92 2.76 -13.36
N TRP A 98 10.47 3.98 -13.36
CA TRP A 98 10.55 4.81 -12.17
C TRP A 98 9.15 5.19 -11.67
N VAL A 99 8.97 5.18 -10.36
CA VAL A 99 7.74 5.62 -9.67
C VAL A 99 8.08 6.45 -8.44
N SER A 100 7.10 7.17 -7.90
CA SER A 100 7.27 7.99 -6.70
C SER A 100 7.63 7.12 -5.49
N GLY A 101 8.69 7.47 -4.79
CA GLY A 101 9.14 6.72 -3.63
C GLY A 101 10.64 6.82 -3.40
N LYS A 102 11.01 7.23 -2.19
CA LYS A 102 12.43 7.37 -1.81
C LYS A 102 12.66 7.14 -0.33
N ASP A 103 13.79 6.50 0.01
CA ASP A 103 14.37 6.54 1.35
C ASP A 103 15.17 7.84 1.54
N ILE A 104 14.54 8.85 2.12
CA ILE A 104 15.12 10.22 2.22
C ILE A 104 16.43 10.26 3.03
N ARG A 105 16.75 9.21 3.81
CA ARG A 105 17.91 9.21 4.72
C ARG A 105 18.72 7.92 4.72
N GLY A 106 18.47 7.00 3.79
CA GLY A 106 19.04 5.65 3.81
C GLY A 106 18.74 4.92 5.12
N ASN A 107 17.59 5.22 5.74
CA ASN A 107 17.24 4.72 7.06
C ASN A 107 16.12 3.67 7.01
N GLY A 108 15.78 3.12 5.86
CA GLY A 108 14.73 2.13 5.65
C GLY A 108 13.31 2.65 5.77
N ASN A 109 13.09 3.97 5.85
CA ASN A 109 11.76 4.58 5.82
C ASN A 109 11.53 5.29 4.49
N TYR A 110 10.71 4.66 3.66
CA TYR A 110 10.34 5.16 2.35
C TYR A 110 9.16 6.11 2.48
N THR A 111 9.23 7.22 1.74
CA THR A 111 8.16 8.19 1.57
C THR A 111 7.95 8.47 0.09
N TYR A 112 6.75 8.90 -0.31
CA TYR A 112 6.55 9.37 -1.69
C TYR A 112 7.46 10.57 -1.99
N SER A 113 8.13 10.55 -3.14
CA SER A 113 9.09 11.58 -3.55
C SER A 113 8.46 12.70 -4.38
N SER A 114 7.26 12.47 -4.94
CA SER A 114 6.54 13.44 -5.75
C SER A 114 5.02 13.35 -5.59
N GLY A 115 4.29 14.26 -6.23
CA GLY A 115 2.83 14.36 -6.16
C GLY A 115 2.28 14.97 -4.87
N PRO A 116 0.95 15.02 -4.70
CA PRO A 116 0.31 15.51 -3.46
C PRO A 116 0.73 14.73 -2.21
N ALA A 117 1.11 13.46 -2.37
CA ALA A 117 1.57 12.59 -1.29
C ALA A 117 3.05 12.81 -0.92
N THR A 118 3.75 13.79 -1.49
CA THR A 118 5.18 14.03 -1.18
C THR A 118 5.44 14.10 0.33
N ASN A 119 6.46 13.38 0.80
CA ASN A 119 6.85 13.21 2.20
C ASN A 119 5.87 12.42 3.08
N GLN A 120 4.78 11.87 2.53
CA GLN A 120 3.93 10.95 3.26
C GLN A 120 4.62 9.58 3.37
N PRO A 121 4.43 8.86 4.49
CA PRO A 121 5.01 7.53 4.64
C PRO A 121 4.45 6.59 3.57
N LEU A 122 5.34 5.79 2.98
CA LEU A 122 5.00 4.76 2.00
C LEU A 122 5.22 3.37 2.60
N PHE A 123 6.45 3.12 3.08
CA PHE A 123 6.84 1.81 3.59
C PHE A 123 7.98 1.88 4.61
N ASN A 124 7.97 0.98 5.60
CA ASN A 124 9.06 0.83 6.58
C ASN A 124 9.64 -0.57 6.47
N MET A 125 10.91 -0.64 6.09
CA MET A 125 11.59 -1.88 5.79
C MET A 125 11.88 -2.75 7.02
N TYR A 126 11.99 -2.16 8.21
CA TYR A 126 12.26 -2.90 9.44
C TYR A 126 11.02 -3.57 10.02
N SER A 127 9.86 -2.89 9.94
CA SER A 127 8.59 -3.43 10.41
C SER A 127 7.83 -4.18 9.31
N GLY A 128 8.11 -3.89 8.03
CA GLY A 128 7.29 -4.33 6.91
C GLY A 128 5.96 -3.57 6.80
N GLN A 129 5.79 -2.45 7.52
CA GLN A 129 4.55 -1.70 7.52
C GLN A 129 4.40 -0.90 6.23
N CYS A 130 3.22 -1.00 5.63
CA CYS A 130 2.81 -0.25 4.45
C CYS A 130 1.75 0.79 4.83
N TRP A 131 1.80 1.98 4.22
CA TRP A 131 0.82 3.05 4.44
C TRP A 131 -0.06 3.33 3.21
N GLY A 132 0.13 2.60 2.12
CA GLY A 132 -0.66 2.67 0.88
C GLY A 132 -0.56 1.34 0.13
N TYR A 133 -0.30 1.37 -1.17
CA TYR A 133 0.04 0.17 -1.93
C TYR A 133 1.55 0.05 -2.12
N CYS A 134 2.16 -1.00 -1.58
CA CYS A 134 3.61 -1.22 -1.66
C CYS A 134 3.96 -2.69 -1.94
N PRO A 135 3.78 -3.16 -3.20
CA PRO A 135 4.02 -4.54 -3.59
C PRO A 135 5.53 -4.84 -3.72
N PHE A 136 6.34 -4.61 -2.68
CA PHE A 136 7.77 -4.92 -2.73
C PHE A 136 8.01 -6.39 -3.04
N GLU A 137 9.00 -6.67 -3.89
CA GLU A 137 9.42 -8.03 -4.18
C GLU A 137 9.97 -8.69 -2.91
N ALA A 138 9.95 -10.03 -2.86
CA ALA A 138 10.58 -10.75 -1.76
C ALA A 138 12.07 -10.40 -1.69
N GLY A 139 12.50 -9.88 -0.53
CA GLY A 139 13.87 -9.41 -0.32
C GLY A 139 14.05 -7.90 -0.48
N GLU A 140 13.04 -7.20 -1.00
CA GLU A 140 13.03 -5.75 -1.20
C GLU A 140 12.24 -5.02 -0.09
N PRO A 141 12.45 -3.70 0.07
CA PRO A 141 13.61 -2.96 -0.41
C PRO A 141 14.90 -3.50 0.21
N SER A 142 15.98 -3.41 -0.55
CA SER A 142 17.31 -3.78 -0.08
C SER A 142 17.91 -2.66 0.79
N LEU A 143 18.95 -2.98 1.59
CA LEU A 143 19.78 -1.96 2.26
C LEU A 143 21.11 -1.76 1.52
N THR A 144 21.16 -2.11 0.24
CA THR A 144 22.33 -1.79 -0.57
C THR A 144 22.54 -0.28 -0.52
N PRO A 145 23.73 0.20 -0.11
CA PRO A 145 23.98 1.64 -0.04
C PRO A 145 23.67 2.31 -1.38
N ALA A 146 22.97 3.44 -1.33
CA ALA A 146 22.55 4.26 -2.47
C ALA A 146 21.35 3.76 -3.30
N GLU A 147 20.78 2.59 -3.01
CA GLU A 147 19.52 2.14 -3.61
C GLU A 147 18.31 2.80 -2.92
N ASP A 148 18.21 4.12 -3.03
CA ASP A 148 17.22 4.88 -2.26
C ASP A 148 15.90 5.08 -3.01
N ASN A 149 15.82 4.79 -4.32
CA ASN A 149 14.66 5.13 -5.17
C ASN A 149 13.88 3.90 -5.59
N ILE A 150 12.56 4.04 -5.73
CA ILE A 150 11.68 2.93 -6.09
C ILE A 150 11.42 2.88 -7.59
N TYR A 151 11.47 1.68 -8.16
CA TYR A 151 10.99 1.39 -9.50
C TYR A 151 10.11 0.14 -9.49
N ILE A 152 9.34 -0.03 -10.56
CA ILE A 152 8.54 -1.24 -10.77
C ILE A 152 9.24 -2.14 -11.78
N ARG A 153 9.42 -3.40 -11.40
CA ARG A 153 9.90 -4.45 -12.30
C ARG A 153 8.75 -5.06 -13.09
N GLY A 154 8.83 -4.99 -14.41
CA GLY A 154 8.02 -5.82 -15.31
C GLY A 154 8.60 -7.24 -15.43
N PRO A 155 7.79 -8.32 -15.49
CA PRO A 155 6.33 -8.33 -15.60
C PRO A 155 5.57 -8.48 -14.27
N THR A 156 6.22 -8.41 -13.11
CA THR A 156 5.60 -8.84 -11.84
C THR A 156 4.79 -7.78 -11.11
N SER A 157 5.00 -6.50 -11.37
CA SER A 157 4.39 -5.35 -10.63
C SER A 157 5.10 -4.97 -9.37
N ASN A 158 6.21 -5.63 -9.07
CA ASN A 158 6.78 -5.51 -7.76
C ASN A 158 7.67 -4.27 -7.67
N PHE A 159 7.64 -3.64 -6.50
CA PHE A 159 8.55 -2.55 -6.17
C PHE A 159 9.92 -3.13 -5.86
N ASN A 160 10.93 -2.55 -6.48
CA ASN A 160 12.33 -2.80 -6.21
C ASN A 160 13.04 -1.46 -5.98
N THR A 161 14.23 -1.52 -5.41
CA THR A 161 15.07 -0.35 -5.20
C THR A 161 16.24 -0.31 -6.17
N ALA A 162 16.60 0.89 -6.58
CA ALA A 162 17.74 1.13 -7.46
C ALA A 162 18.44 2.42 -7.09
N ASP A 163 19.70 2.52 -7.52
CA ASP A 163 20.46 3.75 -7.45
C ASP A 163 19.98 4.77 -8.50
N VAL A 164 20.79 5.79 -8.81
CA VAL A 164 20.39 6.86 -9.72
C VAL A 164 20.35 6.42 -11.20
N LEU A 165 20.96 5.31 -11.60
CA LEU A 165 21.31 5.01 -13.01
C LEU A 165 20.60 3.81 -13.67
N ASP A 166 19.62 3.19 -13.02
CA ASP A 166 19.29 1.79 -13.31
C ASP A 166 17.88 1.49 -13.87
N VAL A 167 17.17 2.46 -14.45
CA VAL A 167 15.80 2.21 -14.96
C VAL A 167 15.57 2.91 -16.27
N ALA A 168 15.03 2.18 -17.26
CA ALA A 168 14.96 2.63 -18.65
C ALA A 168 13.78 3.57 -18.96
N SER A 169 12.79 3.63 -18.08
CA SER A 169 11.56 4.40 -18.32
C SER A 169 10.98 4.96 -17.04
N SER A 170 9.95 5.80 -17.18
CA SER A 170 9.17 6.35 -16.06
C SER A 170 7.71 6.49 -16.45
N ILE A 171 6.84 6.62 -15.45
CA ILE A 171 5.42 6.90 -15.67
C ILE A 171 5.08 8.20 -14.96
N CYS A 172 4.49 9.12 -15.70
CA CYS A 172 3.96 10.35 -15.15
C CYS A 172 2.46 10.22 -14.95
N GLU A 173 2.01 10.68 -13.79
CA GLU A 173 0.61 10.81 -13.43
C GLU A 173 0.16 12.25 -13.68
N LEU A 174 -0.99 12.40 -14.33
CA LEU A 174 -1.61 13.66 -14.73
C LEU A 174 -2.89 13.84 -13.92
N GLN A 175 -2.80 14.66 -12.88
CA GLN A 175 -3.86 14.83 -11.90
C GLN A 175 -4.55 16.20 -12.06
N PRO A 176 -5.89 16.28 -12.06
CA PRO A 176 -6.60 17.56 -12.08
C PRO A 176 -6.11 18.55 -11.01
N ILE A 177 -5.88 19.82 -11.37
CA ILE A 177 -5.46 20.86 -10.40
C ILE A 177 -6.52 21.09 -9.31
N SER A 178 -7.78 20.86 -9.66
CA SER A 178 -8.95 20.99 -8.79
C SER A 178 -9.13 19.83 -7.82
N GLU A 179 -8.35 18.75 -7.93
CA GLU A 179 -8.54 17.61 -7.06
C GLU A 179 -8.06 17.88 -5.63
N VAL A 180 -8.88 17.45 -4.68
CA VAL A 180 -8.60 17.55 -3.26
C VAL A 180 -7.59 16.48 -2.85
N TYR A 181 -6.63 16.83 -1.99
CA TYR A 181 -5.72 15.84 -1.44
C TYR A 181 -6.24 15.33 -0.10
N ILE A 182 -6.51 14.02 -0.02
CA ILE A 182 -7.06 13.35 1.15
C ILE A 182 -6.09 12.23 1.57
N PRO A 183 -5.31 12.40 2.66
CA PRO A 183 -4.39 11.35 3.09
C PRO A 183 -5.14 10.12 3.61
N SER A 184 -4.54 8.94 3.44
CA SER A 184 -5.01 7.70 4.07
C SER A 184 -4.83 7.74 5.60
N ILE A 185 -5.60 6.92 6.30
CA ILE A 185 -5.54 6.75 7.75
C ILE A 185 -5.81 5.27 8.09
N GLY A 186 -5.49 4.83 9.31
CA GLY A 186 -5.75 3.46 9.75
C GLY A 186 -7.25 3.13 9.80
N THR A 187 -7.60 1.83 9.84
CA THR A 187 -9.01 1.41 9.82
C THR A 187 -9.82 1.83 11.04
N ASN A 188 -9.14 2.17 12.14
CA ASN A 188 -9.77 2.72 13.35
C ASN A 188 -10.20 4.20 13.17
N GLY A 189 -9.89 4.82 12.03
CA GLY A 189 -10.11 6.24 11.80
C GLY A 189 -9.07 7.11 12.51
N GLY A 190 -9.37 8.40 12.65
CA GLY A 190 -8.47 9.36 13.26
C GLY A 190 -8.56 10.75 12.63
N SER A 191 -7.69 11.65 13.08
CA SER A 191 -7.63 13.01 12.54
C SER A 191 -6.82 13.04 11.25
N ILE A 192 -7.38 13.60 10.19
CA ILE A 192 -6.67 13.89 8.94
C ILE A 192 -6.80 15.36 8.58
N THR A 193 -5.86 15.87 7.78
CA THR A 193 -5.94 17.22 7.19
C THR A 193 -6.04 17.09 5.67
N ILE A 194 -7.18 17.55 5.13
CA ILE A 194 -7.48 17.59 3.70
C ILE A 194 -7.04 18.95 3.16
N ASN A 195 -6.34 18.94 2.03
CA ASN A 195 -5.73 20.12 1.43
C ASN A 195 -6.27 20.39 0.02
N ASN A 196 -5.84 21.52 -0.57
CA ASN A 196 -6.23 21.97 -1.91
C ASN A 196 -7.73 22.34 -2.04
N LEU A 197 -8.31 22.92 -0.98
CA LEU A 197 -9.73 23.29 -0.93
C LEU A 197 -10.02 24.73 -1.42
N SER A 198 -9.17 25.30 -2.27
CA SER A 198 -9.26 26.71 -2.69
C SER A 198 -10.54 27.06 -3.47
N GLN A 199 -11.18 26.07 -4.11
CA GLN A 199 -12.42 26.25 -4.86
C GLN A 199 -13.69 26.09 -4.00
N PHE A 200 -13.57 25.66 -2.75
CA PHE A 200 -14.71 25.35 -1.89
C PHE A 200 -15.02 26.47 -0.92
N ASN A 201 -16.31 26.65 -0.60
CA ASN A 201 -16.75 27.35 0.58
C ASN A 201 -16.48 26.49 1.83
N ILE A 202 -15.31 26.68 2.43
CA ILE A 202 -14.87 25.91 3.60
C ILE A 202 -15.82 26.07 4.80
N GLN A 203 -16.62 27.14 4.87
CA GLN A 203 -17.58 27.32 5.97
C GLN A 203 -18.74 26.32 5.92
N THR A 204 -19.08 25.80 4.75
CA THR A 204 -20.23 24.91 4.53
C THR A 204 -19.83 23.53 3.99
N ILE A 205 -18.52 23.27 3.91
CA ILE A 205 -17.97 22.02 3.41
C ILE A 205 -18.44 20.81 4.21
N ASN A 206 -18.74 19.74 3.49
CA ASN A 206 -19.10 18.42 3.97
C ASN A 206 -18.20 17.39 3.27
N ILE A 207 -17.78 16.37 4.01
CA ILE A 207 -16.87 15.33 3.54
C ILE A 207 -17.48 13.98 3.89
N THR A 208 -17.73 13.15 2.87
CA THR A 208 -18.36 11.83 3.03
C THR A 208 -17.49 10.73 2.41
N PHE A 209 -17.38 9.61 3.13
CA PHE A 209 -16.72 8.40 2.69
C PHE A 209 -17.78 7.37 2.32
N SER A 210 -17.89 7.04 1.04
CA SER A 210 -18.88 6.10 0.51
C SER A 210 -18.21 4.80 0.08
N ASN A 211 -18.75 3.64 0.47
CA ASN A 211 -18.31 2.36 -0.06
C ASN A 211 -19.22 1.98 -1.25
N PRO A 212 -18.67 1.94 -2.49
CA PRO A 212 -19.49 1.70 -3.67
C PRO A 212 -20.13 0.30 -3.68
N THR A 213 -19.46 -0.69 -3.10
CA THR A 213 -19.92 -2.09 -3.08
C THR A 213 -20.97 -2.35 -2.00
N LYS A 214 -20.81 -1.73 -0.82
CA LYS A 214 -21.65 -1.97 0.37
C LYS A 214 -22.76 -0.93 0.55
N GLN A 215 -22.79 0.12 -0.28
CA GLN A 215 -23.73 1.25 -0.16
C GLN A 215 -23.74 1.87 1.25
N LEU A 216 -22.55 1.97 1.86
CA LEU A 216 -22.38 2.51 3.20
C LEU A 216 -21.65 3.84 3.15
N GLU A 217 -22.25 4.88 3.73
CA GLU A 217 -21.68 6.21 3.84
C GLU A 217 -21.36 6.57 5.29
N LYS A 218 -20.21 7.21 5.51
CA LYS A 218 -19.86 7.82 6.80
C LYS A 218 -19.29 9.22 6.58
N SER A 219 -19.73 10.19 7.36
CA SER A 219 -19.24 11.58 7.28
C SER A 219 -18.00 11.81 8.14
N CYS A 220 -17.08 12.64 7.64
CA CYS A 220 -15.95 13.14 8.44
C CYS A 220 -16.43 14.26 9.39
N GLN A 221 -16.07 14.16 10.67
CA GLN A 221 -16.43 15.19 11.65
C GLN A 221 -15.42 16.33 11.60
N ILE A 222 -15.79 17.47 11.01
CA ILE A 222 -14.88 18.62 10.86
C ILE A 222 -14.52 19.18 12.24
N THR A 223 -13.22 19.23 12.55
CA THR A 223 -12.69 19.74 13.82
C THR A 223 -12.03 21.10 13.68
N SER A 224 -11.47 21.42 12.50
CA SER A 224 -10.88 22.73 12.26
C SER A 224 -10.89 23.11 10.77
N LYS A 225 -10.85 24.42 10.50
CA LYS A 225 -10.89 25.02 9.16
C LYS A 225 -9.79 26.09 9.09
N GLN A 226 -8.85 25.96 8.17
CA GLN A 226 -7.70 26.88 8.07
C GLN A 226 -7.33 27.14 6.60
N GLY A 227 -7.49 28.38 6.13
CA GLY A 227 -7.09 28.76 4.78
C GLY A 227 -7.77 27.90 3.73
N THR A 228 -7.01 27.06 3.02
CA THR A 228 -7.46 26.11 2.00
C THR A 228 -7.39 24.65 2.46
N SER A 229 -7.48 24.43 3.78
CA SER A 229 -7.38 23.12 4.41
C SER A 229 -8.45 22.93 5.50
N VAL A 230 -8.85 21.67 5.70
CA VAL A 230 -9.80 21.25 6.73
C VAL A 230 -9.22 20.06 7.48
N THR A 231 -9.26 20.12 8.80
CA THR A 231 -8.99 18.96 9.64
C THR A 231 -10.32 18.34 10.05
N CYS A 232 -10.44 17.02 9.92
CA CYS A 232 -11.63 16.29 10.33
C CYS A 232 -11.27 14.92 10.93
N THR A 233 -12.15 14.39 11.77
CA THR A 233 -12.03 13.05 12.34
C THR A 233 -12.78 12.05 11.48
N VAL A 234 -12.03 11.16 10.84
CA VAL A 234 -12.54 10.02 10.06
C VAL A 234 -13.03 8.96 11.03
N PRO A 235 -14.26 8.44 10.88
CA PRO A 235 -14.73 7.30 11.68
C PRO A 235 -13.98 6.02 11.29
N PRO A 236 -14.16 4.90 12.04
CA PRO A 236 -13.63 3.61 11.61
C PRO A 236 -14.15 3.24 10.21
N LEU A 237 -13.25 2.79 9.34
CA LEU A 237 -13.51 2.47 7.93
C LEU A 237 -12.66 1.29 7.48
N SER A 238 -13.13 0.60 6.46
CA SER A 238 -12.46 -0.52 5.78
C SER A 238 -12.81 -0.49 4.29
N GLY A 239 -11.98 -1.17 3.50
CA GLY A 239 -12.17 -1.33 2.06
C GLY A 239 -11.95 -0.06 1.26
N LEU A 240 -12.13 -0.18 -0.05
CA LEU A 240 -12.13 0.95 -0.97
C LEU A 240 -13.34 1.86 -0.72
N ARG A 241 -13.13 3.17 -0.85
CA ARG A 241 -14.13 4.21 -0.69
C ARG A 241 -13.97 5.27 -1.77
N ASN A 242 -15.07 5.92 -2.11
CA ASN A 242 -15.04 7.21 -2.78
C ASN A 242 -15.26 8.29 -1.74
N VAL A 243 -14.39 9.31 -1.73
CA VAL A 243 -14.49 10.43 -0.80
C VAL A 243 -15.02 11.64 -1.54
N THR A 244 -16.24 12.06 -1.20
CA THR A 244 -16.87 13.25 -1.78
C THR A 244 -16.65 14.43 -0.86
N VAL A 245 -16.11 15.52 -1.40
CA VAL A 245 -15.99 16.82 -0.77
C VAL A 245 -16.96 17.75 -1.48
N GLN A 246 -17.91 18.32 -0.76
CA GLN A 246 -18.97 19.16 -1.31
C GLN A 246 -19.25 20.35 -0.40
N ASP A 247 -19.63 21.50 -0.97
CA ASP A 247 -20.13 22.65 -0.21
C ASP A 247 -21.58 23.02 -0.57
N ASP A 248 -22.15 24.01 0.13
CA ASP A 248 -23.53 24.46 -0.09
C ASP A 248 -23.75 25.26 -1.39
N SER A 249 -22.67 25.66 -2.06
CA SER A 249 -22.74 26.32 -3.37
C SER A 249 -22.88 25.32 -4.53
N GLY A 250 -22.74 24.03 -4.23
CA GLY A 250 -22.84 22.94 -5.20
C GLY A 250 -21.49 22.54 -5.81
N VAL A 251 -20.38 23.16 -5.40
CA VAL A 251 -19.04 22.71 -5.81
C VAL A 251 -18.77 21.36 -5.15
N SER A 252 -18.33 20.39 -5.96
CA SER A 252 -18.08 19.02 -5.52
C SER A 252 -16.83 18.45 -6.19
N SER A 253 -16.05 17.67 -5.44
CA SER A 253 -14.95 16.85 -5.94
C SER A 253 -15.05 15.47 -5.31
N THR A 254 -14.80 14.42 -6.10
CA THR A 254 -14.78 13.04 -5.61
C THR A 254 -13.41 12.46 -5.86
N HIS A 255 -12.75 12.02 -4.79
CA HIS A 255 -11.53 11.23 -4.86
C HIS A 255 -11.92 9.75 -4.81
N TYR A 256 -11.69 9.04 -5.92
CA TYR A 256 -12.10 7.65 -6.08
C TYR A 256 -11.02 6.69 -5.59
N ALA A 257 -11.43 5.46 -5.29
CA ALA A 257 -10.52 4.37 -4.89
C ALA A 257 -9.66 4.68 -3.64
N TRP A 258 -10.07 5.64 -2.81
CA TRP A 258 -9.45 5.90 -1.52
C TRP A 258 -9.49 4.65 -0.64
N GLN A 259 -8.41 4.39 0.08
CA GLN A 259 -8.37 3.29 1.04
C GLN A 259 -7.71 3.71 2.35
N PRO A 260 -8.14 3.11 3.48
CA PRO A 260 -7.36 3.19 4.71
C PRO A 260 -6.02 2.46 4.54
N TYR A 261 -5.12 2.62 5.51
CA TYR A 261 -3.88 1.85 5.53
C TYR A 261 -4.16 0.34 5.40
N PRO A 262 -3.36 -0.39 4.61
CA PRO A 262 -3.55 -1.82 4.45
C PRO A 262 -3.38 -2.57 5.76
N PRO A 263 -3.95 -3.80 5.88
CA PRO A 263 -3.70 -4.67 7.02
C PRO A 263 -2.19 -4.81 7.26
N PHE A 264 -1.76 -4.76 8.51
CA PHE A 264 -0.34 -4.88 8.87
C PHE A 264 -0.16 -5.97 9.92
N ILE A 265 0.49 -7.07 9.55
CA ILE A 265 0.80 -8.16 10.49
C ILE A 265 2.15 -7.86 11.14
N LYS A 266 2.10 -7.49 12.42
CA LYS A 266 3.28 -7.33 13.26
C LYS A 266 3.85 -8.68 13.64
N ALA A 267 3.03 -9.58 14.15
CA ALA A 267 3.47 -10.86 14.70
C ALA A 267 2.53 -12.02 14.36
N VAL A 268 3.06 -13.23 14.43
CA VAL A 268 2.33 -14.48 14.19
C VAL A 268 2.72 -15.53 15.23
N TYR A 269 1.72 -16.16 15.86
CA TYR A 269 1.89 -17.47 16.49
C TYR A 269 1.49 -18.53 15.47
N PRO A 270 2.47 -19.26 14.90
CA PRO A 270 2.18 -20.17 13.81
C PRO A 270 1.57 -21.48 14.32
N SER A 271 0.92 -22.17 13.39
CA SER A 271 0.64 -23.60 13.50
C SER A 271 1.07 -24.28 12.21
N PHE A 272 1.34 -25.58 12.28
CA PHE A 272 1.83 -26.36 11.15
C PHE A 272 0.95 -27.58 10.84
N THR A 273 -0.09 -27.81 11.65
CA THR A 273 -1.02 -28.93 11.49
C THR A 273 -2.33 -28.49 10.88
N ALA A 274 -3.02 -29.41 10.21
CA ALA A 274 -4.36 -29.17 9.70
C ALA A 274 -5.29 -28.85 10.87
N ASN A 275 -6.15 -27.85 10.71
CA ASN A 275 -7.01 -27.29 11.76
C ASN A 275 -6.27 -26.65 12.95
N GLY A 276 -4.94 -26.52 12.86
CA GLY A 276 -4.13 -25.86 13.85
C GLY A 276 -4.42 -24.35 13.92
N LEU A 277 -4.44 -23.81 15.13
CA LEU A 277 -4.76 -22.40 15.39
C LEU A 277 -3.56 -21.50 15.09
N VAL A 278 -3.72 -20.59 14.14
CA VAL A 278 -2.79 -19.49 13.86
C VAL A 278 -3.35 -18.22 14.49
N THR A 279 -2.50 -17.48 15.18
CA THR A 279 -2.85 -16.15 15.72
C THR A 279 -2.01 -15.09 15.03
N LEU A 280 -2.65 -14.10 14.42
CA LEU A 280 -2.00 -12.93 13.85
C LEU A 280 -2.25 -11.74 14.77
N ILE A 281 -1.20 -10.97 15.05
CA ILE A 281 -1.26 -9.71 15.79
C ILE A 281 -0.80 -8.59 14.85
N GLY A 282 -1.54 -7.50 14.82
CA GLY A 282 -1.29 -6.45 13.84
C GLY A 282 -2.14 -5.22 14.05
N ASP A 283 -2.25 -4.43 12.98
CA ASP A 283 -3.15 -3.29 12.89
C ASP A 283 -3.96 -3.38 11.57
N ASN A 284 -4.97 -2.53 11.45
CA ASN A 284 -5.76 -2.34 10.23
C ASN A 284 -6.53 -3.61 9.78
N PHE A 285 -6.94 -4.47 10.72
CA PHE A 285 -7.75 -5.66 10.42
C PHE A 285 -9.25 -5.36 10.29
N GLY A 286 -9.60 -4.08 10.12
CA GLY A 286 -10.98 -3.59 10.00
C GLY A 286 -11.60 -3.10 11.31
N ASP A 287 -12.90 -2.87 11.28
CA ASP A 287 -13.72 -2.30 12.36
C ASP A 287 -14.72 -3.30 13.02
N ASN A 288 -14.58 -4.60 12.73
CA ASN A 288 -15.42 -5.73 13.19
C ASN A 288 -16.91 -5.71 12.80
N THR A 289 -17.42 -4.68 12.10
CA THR A 289 -18.88 -4.56 11.91
C THR A 289 -19.42 -5.23 10.66
N ASN A 290 -18.60 -5.43 9.61
CA ASN A 290 -19.02 -6.15 8.40
C ASN A 290 -17.86 -6.43 7.41
N ASN A 291 -16.67 -6.77 7.91
CA ASN A 291 -15.48 -6.87 7.05
C ASN A 291 -15.31 -8.28 6.51
N THR A 292 -15.00 -8.37 5.23
CA THR A 292 -14.56 -9.62 4.62
C THR A 292 -13.06 -9.71 4.81
N VAL A 293 -12.62 -10.68 5.62
CA VAL A 293 -11.21 -10.91 5.90
C VAL A 293 -10.80 -12.25 5.33
N ALA A 294 -9.75 -12.23 4.51
CA ALA A 294 -9.14 -13.44 3.95
C ALA A 294 -7.68 -13.50 4.37
N VAL A 295 -7.22 -14.66 4.83
CA VAL A 295 -5.84 -14.93 5.17
C VAL A 295 -5.39 -16.19 4.46
N SER A 296 -4.24 -16.12 3.81
CA SER A 296 -3.52 -17.28 3.31
C SER A 296 -2.06 -17.21 3.74
N VAL A 297 -1.43 -18.37 3.82
CA VAL A 297 -0.07 -18.51 4.31
C VAL A 297 0.76 -19.36 3.34
N SER A 298 2.08 -19.21 3.35
CA SER A 298 3.05 -19.85 2.45
C SER A 298 2.96 -19.44 0.99
N THR A 299 3.98 -19.81 0.21
CA THR A 299 3.99 -19.68 -1.26
C THR A 299 2.95 -20.56 -1.95
N SER A 300 2.41 -21.57 -1.27
CA SER A 300 1.31 -22.41 -1.78
C SER A 300 -0.07 -21.81 -1.53
N ASN A 301 -0.17 -20.60 -0.96
CA ASN A 301 -1.44 -19.92 -0.66
C ASN A 301 -2.43 -20.77 0.14
N ILE A 302 -1.95 -21.49 1.17
CA ILE A 302 -2.79 -22.34 2.02
C ILE A 302 -3.79 -21.43 2.75
N PRO A 303 -5.11 -21.63 2.58
CA PRO A 303 -6.12 -20.82 3.26
C PRO A 303 -6.10 -21.00 4.78
N CYS A 304 -6.35 -19.90 5.50
CA CYS A 304 -6.55 -19.90 6.94
C CYS A 304 -7.99 -19.46 7.25
N HIS A 305 -8.83 -20.39 7.68
CA HIS A 305 -10.24 -20.13 7.95
C HIS A 305 -10.39 -19.27 9.21
N ILE A 306 -10.89 -18.05 9.04
CA ILE A 306 -11.05 -17.07 10.12
C ILE A 306 -12.07 -17.57 11.15
N THR A 307 -11.66 -17.63 12.41
CA THR A 307 -12.53 -17.96 13.56
C THR A 307 -12.86 -16.74 14.43
N PHE A 308 -11.99 -15.72 14.40
CA PHE A 308 -12.17 -14.48 15.14
C PHE A 308 -11.38 -13.36 14.45
N VAL A 309 -11.95 -12.16 14.45
CA VAL A 309 -11.28 -10.93 14.00
C VAL A 309 -11.59 -9.78 14.96
N SER A 310 -10.55 -9.06 15.35
CA SER A 310 -10.61 -7.73 15.95
C SER A 310 -9.80 -6.76 15.09
N SER A 311 -9.76 -5.47 15.45
CA SER A 311 -8.93 -4.47 14.74
C SER A 311 -7.42 -4.73 14.83
N ASN A 312 -6.97 -5.60 15.74
CA ASN A 312 -5.56 -5.87 16.02
C ASN A 312 -5.20 -7.35 16.17
N GLN A 313 -6.17 -8.27 16.10
CA GLN A 313 -5.95 -9.71 16.23
C GLN A 313 -6.82 -10.48 15.26
N ILE A 314 -6.26 -11.53 14.67
CA ILE A 314 -7.00 -12.52 13.89
C ILE A 314 -6.65 -13.90 14.43
N PHE A 315 -7.67 -14.71 14.69
CA PHE A 315 -7.51 -16.15 14.93
C PHE A 315 -8.06 -16.90 13.73
N CYS A 316 -7.27 -17.80 13.17
CA CYS A 316 -7.69 -18.62 12.04
C CYS A 316 -7.15 -20.04 12.14
N LYS A 317 -7.79 -20.99 11.45
CA LYS A 317 -7.38 -22.40 11.40
C LYS A 317 -6.86 -22.74 10.01
N LEU A 318 -5.68 -23.36 9.94
CA LEU A 318 -5.14 -23.82 8.65
C LEU A 318 -6.01 -24.91 8.05
N GLU A 319 -6.36 -24.76 6.77
CA GLU A 319 -7.17 -25.76 6.04
C GLU A 319 -6.44 -27.10 5.93
N SER A 320 -5.16 -27.07 5.58
CA SER A 320 -4.32 -28.25 5.44
C SER A 320 -3.07 -28.16 6.31
N SER A 321 -2.61 -29.29 6.80
CA SER A 321 -1.30 -29.40 7.45
C SER A 321 -0.20 -28.99 6.49
N ARG A 322 0.83 -28.37 7.03
CA ARG A 322 2.10 -28.22 6.34
C ARG A 322 2.89 -29.49 6.52
N VAL A 323 2.72 -30.42 5.60
CA VAL A 323 3.55 -31.62 5.51
C VAL A 323 4.61 -31.35 4.45
N GLY A 324 5.88 -31.27 4.86
CA GLY A 324 7.00 -31.04 3.95
C GLY A 324 7.30 -29.58 3.62
N HIS A 325 8.12 -29.37 2.59
CA HIS A 325 8.95 -28.20 2.25
C HIS A 325 8.30 -26.79 2.16
N ASN A 326 7.04 -26.61 2.56
CA ASN A 326 6.33 -25.34 2.41
C ASN A 326 6.53 -24.44 3.63
N LYS A 327 7.21 -23.30 3.42
CA LYS A 327 7.54 -22.28 4.44
C LYS A 327 6.30 -21.59 5.00
N LEU A 328 6.41 -20.98 6.19
CA LEU A 328 5.31 -20.20 6.77
C LEU A 328 4.96 -18.97 5.95
N LEU A 329 5.99 -18.31 5.47
CA LEU A 329 5.94 -17.05 4.78
C LEU A 329 5.87 -17.26 3.25
N PRO A 330 5.29 -16.31 2.51
CA PRO A 330 4.62 -15.10 3.00
C PRO A 330 3.29 -15.38 3.73
N ILE A 331 2.82 -14.39 4.50
CA ILE A 331 1.42 -14.34 4.94
C ILE A 331 0.73 -13.25 4.13
N SER A 332 -0.29 -13.64 3.38
CA SER A 332 -1.14 -12.75 2.61
C SER A 332 -2.44 -12.50 3.37
N ILE A 333 -2.84 -11.25 3.46
CA ILE A 333 -4.07 -10.84 4.14
C ILE A 333 -4.81 -9.80 3.30
N SER A 334 -6.12 -9.94 3.23
CA SER A 334 -7.02 -8.97 2.62
C SER A 334 -8.13 -8.60 3.60
N VAL A 335 -8.45 -7.31 3.69
CA VAL A 335 -9.58 -6.76 4.46
C VAL A 335 -10.40 -5.89 3.52
N ASP A 336 -11.59 -6.34 3.15
CA ASP A 336 -12.47 -5.68 2.17
C ASP A 336 -11.71 -5.27 0.89
N ASP A 337 -11.02 -6.24 0.28
CA ASP A 337 -10.22 -6.09 -0.95
C ASP A 337 -8.95 -5.24 -0.84
N VAL A 338 -8.68 -4.63 0.33
CA VAL A 338 -7.38 -4.02 0.62
C VAL A 338 -6.39 -5.11 1.00
N TYR A 339 -5.37 -5.31 0.17
CA TYR A 339 -4.45 -6.45 0.24
C TYR A 339 -3.07 -6.03 0.76
N THR A 340 -2.46 -6.88 1.60
CA THR A 340 -1.01 -6.86 1.83
C THR A 340 -0.44 -8.27 1.81
N GLN A 341 0.88 -8.32 1.65
CA GLN A 341 1.68 -9.51 1.87
C GLN A 341 2.84 -9.16 2.78
N THR A 342 3.03 -9.92 3.86
CA THR A 342 4.20 -9.76 4.74
C THR A 342 5.16 -10.92 4.61
N PHE A 343 6.45 -10.58 4.61
CA PHE A 343 7.57 -11.50 4.63
C PHE A 343 8.39 -11.39 5.92
N LYS A 344 8.04 -10.45 6.83
CA LYS A 344 8.85 -10.08 7.99
C LYS A 344 8.05 -9.94 9.30
N PRO A 345 6.99 -10.74 9.58
CA PRO A 345 6.35 -10.67 10.89
C PRO A 345 7.26 -11.25 11.98
N TYR A 346 7.14 -10.77 13.21
CA TYR A 346 7.68 -11.45 14.38
C TYR A 346 7.06 -12.85 14.48
N ILE A 347 7.87 -13.91 14.53
CA ILE A 347 7.40 -15.27 14.74
C ILE A 347 7.49 -15.56 16.24
N LEU A 348 6.34 -15.86 16.86
CA LEU A 348 6.20 -16.09 18.30
C LEU A 348 5.92 -17.58 18.53
N CYS A 349 6.90 -18.27 19.12
CA CYS A 349 6.90 -19.74 19.21
C CYS A 349 6.45 -20.30 20.56
N ASP A 350 6.43 -19.48 21.61
CA ASP A 350 5.92 -19.87 22.93
C ASP A 350 5.05 -18.75 23.54
N LYS A 351 4.21 -19.13 24.51
CA LYS A 351 3.39 -18.21 25.33
C LYS A 351 4.24 -17.26 26.18
N GLN A 352 5.51 -17.59 26.43
CA GLN A 352 6.42 -16.76 27.22
C GLN A 352 7.16 -15.70 26.37
N PHE A 353 6.46 -14.90 25.55
CA PHE A 353 6.99 -13.67 24.92
C PHE A 353 8.39 -13.71 24.24
N GLU A 354 8.93 -14.87 23.89
CA GLU A 354 10.17 -14.96 23.12
C GLU A 354 9.83 -14.78 21.64
N TYR A 355 10.39 -13.73 21.04
CA TYR A 355 10.14 -13.35 19.66
C TYR A 355 11.38 -13.56 18.80
N ILE A 356 11.17 -14.08 17.60
CA ILE A 356 12.20 -14.08 16.57
C ILE A 356 11.72 -13.18 15.44
N GLN A 357 12.50 -12.14 15.11
CA GLN A 357 12.36 -11.53 13.79
C GLN A 357 13.09 -12.41 12.78
N PRO A 358 12.41 -12.92 11.74
CA PRO A 358 13.08 -13.63 10.67
C PRO A 358 13.89 -12.62 9.85
N PHE A 359 15.17 -12.52 10.16
CA PHE A 359 16.12 -11.89 9.28
C PHE A 359 17.43 -12.66 9.30
N TYR A 360 17.99 -12.90 8.12
CA TYR A 360 19.08 -13.84 7.98
C TYR A 360 20.44 -13.12 8.02
N LEU A 361 21.19 -13.43 9.07
CA LEU A 361 22.61 -13.09 9.25
C LEU A 361 23.49 -14.18 8.62
N VAL A 362 23.59 -14.24 7.29
CA VAL A 362 24.69 -15.03 6.70
C VAL A 362 25.11 -14.42 5.38
N GLU A 363 26.41 -14.56 5.06
CA GLU A 363 26.92 -14.31 3.71
C GLU A 363 25.96 -14.93 2.69
N ASN A 364 25.62 -14.18 1.64
CA ASN A 364 24.61 -14.57 0.63
C ASN A 364 24.86 -16.00 0.11
N GLU A 365 26.12 -16.42 0.01
CA GLU A 365 26.53 -17.76 -0.38
C GLU A 365 26.13 -18.87 0.63
N LYS A 366 26.20 -18.61 1.94
CA LYS A 366 25.73 -19.54 2.97
C LYS A 366 24.20 -19.57 3.04
N VAL A 367 23.51 -18.43 2.95
CA VAL A 367 22.03 -18.40 2.89
C VAL A 367 21.53 -19.22 1.70
N ASN A 368 22.14 -19.04 0.52
CA ASN A 368 21.79 -19.79 -0.69
C ASN A 368 22.07 -21.30 -0.60
N ARG A 369 22.97 -21.74 0.30
CA ARG A 369 23.21 -23.18 0.57
C ARG A 369 22.22 -23.76 1.59
N LEU A 370 21.77 -22.95 2.54
CA LEU A 370 20.94 -23.39 3.68
C LEU A 370 19.43 -23.28 3.40
N MET A 371 19.03 -22.33 2.56
CA MET A 371 17.65 -22.15 2.13
C MET A 371 17.37 -23.06 0.94
N ILE A 372 16.41 -23.98 1.10
CA ILE A 372 16.03 -24.97 0.07
C ILE A 372 15.51 -24.29 -1.20
N ASP A 373 14.82 -23.17 -1.04
CA ASP A 373 14.37 -22.34 -2.16
C ASP A 373 15.28 -21.12 -2.22
N LYS A 374 15.84 -20.85 -3.39
CA LYS A 374 16.73 -19.73 -3.75
C LYS A 374 16.06 -18.35 -3.58
N VAL A 375 15.44 -18.09 -2.44
CA VAL A 375 14.94 -16.77 -2.07
C VAL A 375 16.18 -15.93 -1.79
N THR A 376 16.60 -15.14 -2.77
CA THR A 376 17.64 -14.12 -2.62
C THR A 376 17.11 -13.03 -1.73
N MET A 377 17.38 -13.12 -0.42
CA MET A 377 17.23 -11.99 0.48
C MET A 377 18.58 -11.29 0.51
N GLY A 378 18.67 -10.12 -0.12
CA GLY A 378 19.91 -9.36 -0.24
C GLY A 378 20.58 -9.15 1.12
N ALA A 379 21.89 -9.33 1.18
CA ALA A 379 22.66 -9.09 2.40
C ALA A 379 22.66 -7.59 2.71
N THR A 380 22.20 -7.22 3.90
CA THR A 380 22.07 -5.82 4.32
C THR A 380 23.13 -5.43 5.36
N PRO A 381 23.72 -4.22 5.32
CA PRO A 381 24.73 -3.76 6.27
C PRO A 381 24.23 -3.46 7.70
N ASN A 382 22.91 -3.26 7.91
CA ASN A 382 22.36 -3.23 9.27
C ASN A 382 22.03 -4.65 9.70
N ALA A 383 22.74 -5.15 10.71
CA ALA A 383 22.57 -6.50 11.26
C ALA A 383 21.15 -6.66 11.81
N PRO A 384 20.33 -7.52 11.21
CA PRO A 384 19.01 -7.76 11.74
C PRO A 384 19.04 -8.87 12.78
N TYR A 385 18.22 -8.74 13.82
CA TYR A 385 18.29 -9.63 14.98
C TYR A 385 17.45 -10.90 14.74
N ILE A 386 18.13 -12.04 14.60
CA ILE A 386 17.52 -13.31 15.01
C ILE A 386 17.39 -13.20 16.53
N GLY A 387 16.16 -13.32 17.05
CA GLY A 387 15.95 -13.41 18.50
C GLY A 387 16.81 -14.52 19.10
N ALA A 388 17.11 -14.44 20.39
CA ALA A 388 17.82 -15.53 21.05
C ALA A 388 17.00 -16.82 20.92
N ILE A 389 17.62 -17.88 20.40
CA ILE A 389 17.04 -19.24 20.42
C ILE A 389 17.46 -19.85 21.75
N GLU A 390 16.65 -19.63 22.78
CA GLU A 390 16.98 -20.04 24.15
C GLU A 390 16.48 -21.45 24.49
N SER A 391 15.70 -22.07 23.60
CA SER A 391 15.12 -23.41 23.78
C SER A 391 15.04 -24.23 22.49
N GLU A 392 14.98 -25.55 22.63
CA GLU A 392 14.79 -26.52 21.54
C GLU A 392 13.40 -26.35 20.89
N GLU A 393 12.40 -25.95 21.67
CA GLU A 393 11.04 -25.67 21.18
C GLU A 393 11.02 -24.48 20.23
N ILE A 394 11.72 -23.40 20.59
CA ILE A 394 11.86 -22.21 19.74
C ILE A 394 12.65 -22.54 18.47
N TYR A 395 13.70 -23.34 18.61
CA TYR A 395 14.45 -23.88 17.47
C TYR A 395 13.55 -24.63 16.49
N GLN A 396 12.77 -25.59 16.99
CA GLN A 396 11.90 -26.42 16.15
C GLN A 396 10.84 -25.57 15.46
N CYS A 397 10.23 -24.63 16.18
CA CYS A 397 9.24 -23.72 15.62
C CYS A 397 9.85 -22.79 14.54
N PHE A 398 11.04 -22.24 14.78
CA PHE A 398 11.74 -21.40 13.80
C PHE A 398 12.12 -22.20 12.55
N ASN A 399 12.69 -23.40 12.75
CA ASN A 399 13.07 -24.28 11.66
C ASN A 399 11.87 -24.70 10.81
N GLN A 400 10.72 -25.01 11.43
CA GLN A 400 9.47 -25.32 10.72
C GLN A 400 8.89 -24.09 10.00
N SER A 401 9.02 -22.91 10.59
CA SER A 401 8.55 -21.66 9.98
C SER A 401 9.31 -21.30 8.70
N LEU A 402 10.60 -21.60 8.66
CA LEU A 402 11.51 -21.14 7.61
C LEU A 402 12.04 -22.24 6.70
N ASN A 403 11.80 -23.51 7.06
CA ASN A 403 12.25 -24.70 6.36
C ASN A 403 13.76 -24.66 6.07
N ILE A 404 14.57 -24.51 7.12
CA ILE A 404 16.03 -24.38 6.98
C ILE A 404 16.65 -25.78 6.92
N LYS A 405 17.45 -26.03 5.88
CA LYS A 405 18.17 -27.31 5.74
C LYS A 405 19.44 -27.30 6.60
N ASP A 406 19.75 -28.43 7.23
CA ASP A 406 21.04 -28.70 7.89
C ASP A 406 21.43 -27.76 9.04
N PHE A 407 20.45 -27.06 9.64
CA PHE A 407 20.66 -26.12 10.75
C PHE A 407 21.39 -26.71 11.99
N PRO A 408 21.27 -28.00 12.40
CA PRO A 408 22.02 -28.53 13.54
C PRO A 408 23.54 -28.38 13.44
N THR A 409 24.08 -28.11 12.24
CA THR A 409 25.50 -27.86 11.98
C THR A 409 25.88 -26.37 11.96
N LEU A 410 24.92 -25.46 12.03
CA LEU A 410 25.14 -24.03 12.18
C LEU A 410 25.45 -23.71 13.64
N ASP A 411 26.73 -23.60 13.95
CA ASP A 411 27.19 -22.97 15.18
C ASP A 411 26.86 -21.47 15.09
N PHE A 412 25.70 -21.07 15.63
CA PHE A 412 25.41 -19.67 15.95
C PHE A 412 26.28 -19.29 17.14
N GLY A 413 27.57 -19.13 16.87
CA GLY A 413 28.59 -18.96 17.89
C GLY A 413 28.14 -17.96 18.96
N LYS A 414 28.28 -18.38 20.23
CA LYS A 414 28.09 -17.60 21.46
C LYS A 414 27.42 -16.23 21.22
N VAL A 415 26.10 -16.19 21.41
CA VAL A 415 25.33 -14.96 21.54
C VAL A 415 26.10 -14.01 22.47
N TYR A 416 26.68 -12.95 21.90
CA TYR A 416 27.29 -11.90 22.70
C TYR A 416 26.15 -11.22 23.45
N HIS A 417 26.07 -11.43 24.76
CA HIS A 417 25.25 -10.60 25.62
C HIS A 417 25.71 -9.16 25.45
N ALA A 418 24.95 -8.36 24.69
CA ALA A 418 25.04 -6.92 24.77
C ALA A 418 24.48 -6.51 26.14
N THR A 419 25.35 -6.47 27.15
CA THR A 419 25.05 -5.77 28.39
C THR A 419 24.87 -4.28 28.09
N LYS A 420 23.75 -3.74 28.58
CA LYS A 420 23.25 -2.36 28.42
C LYS A 420 24.31 -1.26 28.48
#